data_AF-A0A0B7BXA0-F1
#
_entry.id   AF-A0A0B7BXA0-F1
#
_cell.length_a   1.000
_cell.length_b   1.000
_cell.length_c   1.000
_cell.angle_alpha   90.00
_cell.angle_beta   90.00
_cell.angle_gamma   90.00
#
_symmetry.space_group_name_H-M   'P 1'
#
loop_
_entity.id
_entity.type
_entity.pdbx_description
1 polymer ?
#
loop_
_entity_poly.entity_id
_entity_poly.type
_entity_poly.pdbx_seq_one_letter_code
_entity_poly.pdbx_strand_id
1 'polypeptide(L)'
;QKLSKEQLDTKSKEQRVTQVMNAVYALGKGIADVKNAMCSDVFPCNYYRQNTKTVVESIRKQTRQQGGITYNIFDNNGNGALGYDVYNIQQQTADGNPYVKVGSFKSNSNASWDPIVFLKDKLKFYDAGTFDFPVLISTCSESLCARCQPRKQPDVDAAKESSSSLSEYRQSDVLLISLIAVLIL
;
A
#
# COMPACT_ATOMS: atom_id res chain seq x y z
N GLN A 1 7.04 -11.91 15.53
CA GLN A 1 6.14 -12.99 15.06
C GLN A 1 6.89 -13.76 13.98
N LYS A 2 6.90 -15.09 14.07
CA LYS A 2 7.42 -15.98 13.03
C LYS A 2 6.22 -16.51 12.23
N LEU A 3 6.35 -16.57 10.91
CA LEU A 3 5.31 -17.07 10.02
C LEU A 3 5.88 -18.17 9.12
N SER A 4 5.07 -19.19 8.83
CA SER A 4 5.33 -20.10 7.73
C SER A 4 5.09 -19.42 6.37
N LYS A 5 5.55 -20.05 5.28
CA LYS A 5 5.27 -19.57 3.92
C LYS A 5 3.77 -19.48 3.64
N GLU A 6 3.00 -20.49 4.03
CA GLU A 6 1.54 -20.54 3.83
C GLU A 6 0.81 -19.42 4.58
N GLN A 7 1.26 -19.11 5.81
CA GLN A 7 0.72 -18.01 6.59
C GLN A 7 1.04 -16.64 5.96
N LEU A 8 2.23 -16.50 5.37
CA LEU A 8 2.61 -15.30 4.64
C LEU A 8 1.76 -15.10 3.38
N ASP A 9 1.56 -16.17 2.60
CA ASP A 9 0.72 -16.13 1.40
C ASP A 9 -0.73 -15.79 1.74
N THR A 10 -1.25 -16.35 2.83
CA THR A 10 -2.59 -16.00 3.35
C THR A 10 -2.66 -14.52 3.72
N LYS A 11 -1.70 -14.00 4.50
CA LYS A 11 -1.64 -12.57 4.85
C LYS A 11 -1.52 -11.66 3.64
N SER A 12 -0.75 -12.07 2.63
CA SER A 12 -0.61 -11.34 1.36
C SER A 12 -1.95 -11.24 0.62
N LYS A 13 -2.71 -12.35 0.57
CA LYS A 13 -4.07 -12.36 0.01
C LYS A 13 -5.03 -11.48 0.81
N GLU A 14 -5.01 -11.55 2.14
CA GLU A 14 -5.81 -10.69 3.02
C GLU A 14 -5.51 -9.20 2.83
N GLN A 15 -4.25 -8.84 2.60
CA GLN A 15 -3.86 -7.46 2.30
C GLN A 15 -4.47 -6.97 0.99
N ARG A 16 -4.48 -7.79 -0.06
CA ARG A 16 -5.11 -7.45 -1.34
C ARG A 16 -6.61 -7.21 -1.18
N VAL A 17 -7.30 -8.09 -0.43
CA VAL A 17 -8.72 -7.92 -0.11
C VAL A 17 -8.94 -6.60 0.65
N THR A 18 -8.09 -6.31 1.63
CA THR A 18 -8.17 -5.07 2.40
C THR A 18 -8.00 -3.82 1.52
N GLN A 19 -7.07 -3.86 0.56
CA GLN A 19 -6.86 -2.77 -0.39
C GLN A 19 -8.10 -2.53 -1.27
N VAL A 20 -8.71 -3.58 -1.80
CA VAL A 20 -9.95 -3.48 -2.59
C VAL A 20 -11.07 -2.91 -1.75
N MET A 21 -11.28 -3.43 -0.53
CA MET A 21 -12.32 -2.93 0.39
C MET A 21 -12.12 -1.45 0.73
N ASN A 22 -10.87 -1.01 0.93
CA ASN A 22 -10.56 0.39 1.17
C ASN A 22 -10.84 1.27 -0.05
N ALA A 23 -10.51 0.80 -1.26
CA ALA A 23 -10.80 1.53 -2.49
C ALA A 23 -12.31 1.72 -2.70
N VAL A 24 -13.09 0.66 -2.50
CA VAL A 24 -14.56 0.70 -2.61
C VAL A 24 -15.17 1.62 -1.56
N TYR A 25 -14.69 1.54 -0.32
CA TYR A 25 -15.12 2.43 0.76
C TYR A 25 -14.85 3.90 0.40
N ALA A 26 -13.63 4.22 -0.05
CA ALA A 26 -13.26 5.57 -0.42
C ALA A 26 -14.10 6.10 -1.58
N LEU A 27 -14.36 5.27 -2.58
CA LEU A 27 -15.21 5.61 -3.70
C LEU A 27 -16.62 5.97 -3.24
N GLY A 28 -17.27 5.06 -2.50
CA GLY A 28 -18.65 5.26 -2.03
C GLY A 28 -18.77 6.48 -1.13
N LYS A 29 -17.86 6.65 -0.17
CA LYS A 29 -17.90 7.76 0.77
C LYS A 29 -17.55 9.09 0.10
N GLY A 30 -16.53 9.14 -0.75
CA GLY A 30 -16.15 10.35 -1.48
C GLY A 30 -17.23 10.84 -2.43
N ILE A 31 -17.94 9.93 -3.12
CA ILE A 31 -19.11 10.27 -3.94
C ILE A 31 -20.24 10.78 -3.06
N ALA A 32 -20.56 10.09 -1.95
CA ALA A 32 -21.63 10.50 -1.04
C ALA A 32 -21.38 11.90 -0.43
N ASP A 33 -20.14 12.22 -0.06
CA ASP A 33 -19.76 13.53 0.46
C ASP A 33 -20.02 14.63 -0.57
N VAL A 34 -19.69 14.40 -1.85
CA VAL A 34 -19.99 15.34 -2.93
C VAL A 34 -21.50 15.43 -3.19
N LYS A 35 -22.24 14.31 -3.12
CA LYS A 35 -23.72 14.31 -3.21
C LYS A 35 -24.31 15.29 -2.22
N ASN A 36 -23.95 15.10 -0.94
CA ASN A 36 -24.58 15.81 0.16
C ASN A 36 -24.20 17.29 0.18
N ALA A 37 -23.01 17.64 -0.33
CA ALA A 37 -22.56 19.02 -0.39
C ALA A 37 -23.09 19.79 -1.62
N MET A 38 -23.19 19.14 -2.78
CA MET A 38 -23.33 19.84 -4.07
C MET A 38 -24.59 19.45 -4.86
N CYS A 39 -25.34 18.45 -4.41
CA CYS A 39 -26.51 17.94 -5.10
C CYS A 39 -27.74 18.10 -4.21
N SER A 40 -28.71 18.90 -4.64
CA SER A 40 -30.04 18.97 -4.03
C SER A 40 -30.83 17.72 -4.44
N ASP A 41 -30.74 16.63 -3.67
CA ASP A 41 -31.50 15.35 -3.68
C ASP A 41 -31.97 14.74 -5.03
N VAL A 42 -31.47 15.23 -6.15
CA VAL A 42 -31.80 14.77 -7.50
C VAL A 42 -30.71 13.80 -7.95
N PHE A 43 -31.12 12.56 -8.22
CA PHE A 43 -30.26 11.53 -8.79
C PHE A 43 -30.70 11.21 -10.23
N PRO A 44 -29.77 11.09 -11.20
CA PRO A 44 -28.32 11.27 -11.06
C PRO A 44 -27.93 12.76 -10.96
N CYS A 45 -26.96 13.06 -10.10
CA CYS A 45 -26.50 14.43 -9.91
C CYS A 45 -25.59 14.87 -11.07
N ASN A 46 -26.04 15.86 -11.85
CA ASN A 46 -25.28 16.41 -12.97
C ASN A 46 -23.92 17.00 -12.56
N TYR A 47 -23.78 17.43 -11.29
CA TYR A 47 -22.52 17.96 -10.77
C TYR A 47 -21.36 16.97 -10.92
N TYR A 48 -21.61 15.66 -10.75
CA TYR A 48 -20.56 14.65 -10.89
C TYR A 48 -19.92 14.64 -12.28
N ARG A 49 -20.74 14.79 -13.32
CA ARG A 49 -20.28 14.77 -14.72
C ARG A 49 -19.51 16.04 -15.09
N GLN A 50 -19.91 17.17 -14.50
CA GLN A 50 -19.32 18.47 -14.79
C GLN A 50 -18.06 18.76 -13.96
N ASN A 51 -17.94 18.16 -12.77
CA ASN A 51 -16.88 18.46 -11.80
C ASN A 51 -16.13 17.19 -11.36
N THR A 52 -15.71 16.37 -12.33
CA THR A 52 -15.02 15.09 -12.07
C THR A 52 -13.78 15.24 -11.20
N LYS A 53 -13.02 16.33 -11.33
CA LYS A 53 -11.85 16.61 -10.49
C LYS A 53 -12.21 16.71 -9.01
N THR A 54 -13.26 17.45 -8.67
CA THR A 54 -13.75 17.60 -7.29
C THR A 54 -14.18 16.25 -6.71
N VAL A 55 -14.82 15.41 -7.51
CA VAL A 55 -15.21 14.05 -7.12
C VAL A 55 -13.98 13.19 -6.82
N VAL A 56 -12.99 13.18 -7.72
CA VAL A 56 -11.74 12.43 -7.53
C VAL A 56 -10.98 12.93 -6.29
N GLU A 57 -10.89 14.24 -6.07
CA GLU A 57 -10.27 14.80 -4.87
C GLU A 57 -11.01 14.41 -3.59
N SER A 58 -12.34 14.40 -3.61
CA SER A 58 -13.16 13.94 -2.47
C SER A 58 -12.87 12.48 -2.13
N ILE A 59 -12.77 11.61 -3.15
CA ILE A 59 -12.41 10.20 -2.99
C ILE A 59 -10.98 10.05 -2.43
N ARG A 60 -10.02 10.82 -2.95
CA ARG A 60 -8.61 10.73 -2.53
C ARG A 60 -8.39 11.19 -1.09
N LYS A 61 -9.21 12.13 -0.58
CA LYS A 61 -9.13 12.65 0.79
C LYS A 61 -9.76 11.72 1.84
N GLN A 62 -10.34 10.59 1.42
CA GLN A 62 -11.03 9.71 2.36
C GLN A 62 -10.07 9.02 3.34
N THR A 63 -10.49 9.03 4.60
CA THR A 63 -9.81 8.36 5.71
C THR A 63 -10.66 7.23 6.26
N ARG A 64 -10.02 6.17 6.76
CA ARG A 64 -10.70 5.07 7.43
C ARG A 64 -10.25 4.99 8.89
N GLN A 65 -11.21 4.65 9.75
CA GLN A 65 -10.92 4.26 11.13
C GLN A 65 -11.00 2.74 11.24
N GLN A 66 -9.98 2.13 11.81
CA GLN A 66 -9.95 0.71 12.11
C GLN A 66 -9.38 0.52 13.52
N GLY A 67 -10.26 0.14 14.46
CA GLY A 67 -9.93 0.21 15.88
C GLY A 67 -9.69 1.66 16.32
N GLY A 68 -8.62 1.91 17.08
CA GLY A 68 -8.22 3.25 17.54
C GLY A 68 -7.31 4.02 16.58
N ILE A 69 -7.13 3.56 15.33
CA ILE A 69 -6.23 4.19 14.36
C ILE A 69 -7.03 4.73 13.18
N THR A 70 -6.80 6.01 12.87
CA THR A 70 -7.27 6.67 11.64
C THR A 70 -6.12 6.72 10.64
N TYR A 71 -6.37 6.33 9.39
CA TYR A 71 -5.39 6.39 8.33
C TYR A 71 -5.99 6.87 7.02
N ASN A 72 -5.17 7.50 6.18
CA ASN A 72 -5.53 7.86 4.83
C ASN A 72 -5.55 6.61 3.95
N ILE A 73 -6.57 6.50 3.10
CA ILE A 73 -6.66 5.37 2.17
C ILE A 73 -5.65 5.54 1.03
N PHE A 74 -5.47 6.80 0.58
CA PHE A 74 -4.54 7.16 -0.47
C PHE A 74 -3.46 8.12 0.02
N ASP A 75 -2.27 8.04 -0.58
CA ASP A 75 -1.19 9.00 -0.40
C ASP A 75 -1.41 10.26 -1.27
N ASN A 76 -0.48 11.21 -1.17
CA ASN A 76 -0.51 12.45 -1.96
C ASN A 76 -0.40 12.22 -3.48
N ASN A 77 0.03 11.03 -3.92
CA ASN A 77 0.13 10.64 -5.32
C ASN A 77 -1.10 9.83 -5.79
N GLY A 78 -1.98 9.41 -4.89
CA GLY A 78 -3.18 8.63 -5.19
C GLY A 78 -2.97 7.12 -5.09
N ASN A 79 -1.83 6.67 -4.55
CA ASN A 79 -1.55 5.26 -4.30
C ASN A 79 -2.10 4.82 -2.94
N GLY A 80 -2.40 3.53 -2.79
CA GLY A 80 -2.85 2.98 -1.50
C GLY A 80 -1.78 3.13 -0.40
N ALA A 81 -2.14 3.75 0.73
CA ALA A 81 -1.20 4.19 1.76
C ALA A 81 -1.26 3.35 3.06
N LEU A 82 -1.37 2.02 2.96
CA LEU A 82 -1.60 1.16 4.14
C LEU A 82 -0.34 0.76 4.91
N GLY A 83 0.83 1.00 4.33
CA GLY A 83 2.10 0.55 4.89
C GLY A 83 2.43 -0.92 4.56
N TYR A 84 3.61 -1.37 4.99
CA TYR A 84 4.11 -2.73 4.78
C TYR A 84 4.74 -3.28 6.05
N ASP A 85 4.57 -4.56 6.30
CA ASP A 85 5.39 -5.27 7.27
C ASP A 85 6.60 -5.88 6.56
N VAL A 86 7.78 -5.75 7.15
CA VAL A 86 9.01 -6.31 6.59
C VAL A 86 9.39 -7.58 7.33
N TYR A 87 9.61 -8.66 6.57
CA TYR A 87 9.98 -9.97 7.10
C TYR A 87 11.38 -10.37 6.59
N ASN A 88 12.16 -11.00 7.46
CA ASN A 88 13.46 -11.60 7.16
C ASN A 88 13.31 -13.12 7.21
N ILE A 89 13.78 -13.82 6.16
CA ILE A 89 13.82 -15.28 6.12
C ILE A 89 14.97 -15.72 7.01
N GLN A 90 14.69 -16.51 8.04
CA GLN A 90 15.70 -16.98 8.97
C GLN A 90 15.90 -18.49 8.82
N GLN A 91 17.14 -18.95 8.69
CA GLN A 91 17.44 -20.38 8.55
C GLN A 91 17.18 -21.11 9.88
N GLN A 92 16.42 -22.22 9.81
CA GLN A 92 16.30 -23.20 10.89
C GLN A 92 16.42 -24.62 10.30
N THR A 93 17.07 -25.52 11.03
CA THR A 93 17.49 -26.84 10.53
C THR A 93 16.41 -27.92 10.59
N ALA A 94 15.31 -27.73 11.33
CA ALA A 94 14.30 -28.78 11.55
C ALA A 94 12.95 -28.52 10.85
N ASP A 95 12.42 -27.28 10.87
CA ASP A 95 11.05 -26.96 10.45
C ASP A 95 10.98 -26.06 9.19
N GLY A 96 12.09 -25.97 8.45
CA GLY A 96 12.25 -25.04 7.33
C GLY A 96 12.61 -23.61 7.77
N ASN A 97 12.55 -22.66 6.84
CA ASN A 97 13.01 -21.28 7.07
C ASN A 97 11.82 -20.35 7.40
N PRO A 98 11.60 -19.96 8.67
CA PRO A 98 10.52 -19.03 9.03
C PRO A 98 10.75 -17.60 8.52
N TYR A 99 9.64 -16.90 8.26
CA TYR A 99 9.62 -15.47 8.01
C TYR A 99 9.42 -14.72 9.33
N VAL A 100 10.44 -13.98 9.76
CA VAL A 100 10.42 -13.24 11.03
C VAL A 100 10.17 -11.76 10.75
N LYS A 101 9.14 -11.17 11.37
CA LYS A 101 8.90 -9.73 11.24
C LYS A 101 10.06 -8.95 11.85
N VAL A 102 10.76 -8.17 11.02
CA VAL A 102 11.94 -7.35 11.38
C VAL A 102 11.69 -5.86 11.21
N GLY A 103 10.53 -5.47 10.74
CA GLY A 103 10.22 -4.05 10.63
C GLY A 103 8.81 -3.79 10.13
N SER A 104 8.52 -2.51 10.00
CA SER A 104 7.33 -2.02 9.33
C SER A 104 7.63 -0.68 8.69
N PHE A 105 7.06 -0.47 7.52
CA PHE A 105 6.84 0.81 6.90
C PHE A 105 5.40 1.23 7.19
N LYS A 106 5.20 2.44 7.71
CA LYS A 106 3.86 3.01 7.86
C LYS A 106 3.82 4.27 7.01
N SER A 107 2.82 4.35 6.15
CA SER A 107 2.57 5.60 5.45
C SER A 107 2.02 6.61 6.45
N ASN A 108 2.71 7.75 6.58
CA ASN A 108 2.31 8.86 7.41
C ASN A 108 1.93 10.01 6.48
N SER A 109 0.65 10.34 6.44
CA SER A 109 0.12 11.44 5.66
C SER A 109 0.70 12.82 6.02
N ASN A 110 1.31 12.94 7.21
CA ASN A 110 1.79 14.21 7.76
C ASN A 110 3.33 14.32 7.81
N ALA A 111 4.09 13.33 7.32
CA ALA A 111 5.55 13.39 7.32
C ALA A 111 6.10 13.56 5.91
N SER A 112 7.18 14.35 5.77
CA SER A 112 7.91 14.50 4.51
C SER A 112 8.57 13.20 4.03
N TRP A 113 8.67 12.21 4.92
CA TRP A 113 9.23 10.89 4.64
C TRP A 113 8.46 9.85 5.46
N ASP A 114 8.02 8.77 4.82
CA ASP A 114 7.40 7.64 5.49
C ASP A 114 8.48 6.82 6.24
N PRO A 115 8.45 6.73 7.58
CA PRO A 115 9.52 6.10 8.32
C PRO A 115 9.45 4.57 8.17
N ILE A 116 10.50 3.99 7.59
CA ILE A 116 10.78 2.56 7.73
C ILE A 116 11.42 2.34 9.09
N VAL A 117 10.77 1.56 9.96
CA VAL A 117 11.30 1.20 11.28
C VAL A 117 11.74 -0.25 11.26
N PHE A 118 13.04 -0.48 11.44
CA PHE A 118 13.61 -1.82 11.58
C PHE A 118 13.92 -2.16 13.04
N LEU A 119 13.51 -3.36 13.45
CA LEU A 119 13.90 -4.04 14.68
C LEU A 119 15.25 -4.70 14.45
N LYS A 120 16.33 -3.91 14.65
CA LYS A 120 17.71 -4.32 14.32
C LYS A 120 18.12 -5.62 15.04
N ASP A 121 17.66 -5.81 16.26
CA ASP A 121 17.87 -7.00 17.10
C ASP A 121 17.31 -8.30 16.47
N LYS A 122 16.37 -8.16 15.53
CA LYS A 122 15.71 -9.31 14.86
C LYS A 122 16.24 -9.56 13.46
N LEU A 123 17.07 -8.68 12.91
CA LEU A 123 17.68 -8.88 11.60
C LEU A 123 18.78 -9.93 11.68
N LYS A 124 18.72 -10.91 10.79
CA LYS A 124 19.78 -11.90 10.59
C LYS A 124 20.27 -11.87 9.16
N PHE A 125 21.58 -12.01 9.02
CA PHE A 125 22.27 -12.04 7.74
C PHE A 125 23.03 -13.37 7.62
N TYR A 126 22.98 -13.95 6.43
CA TYR A 126 23.54 -15.25 6.11
C TYR A 126 24.58 -15.09 5.00
N ASP A 127 25.73 -15.74 5.14
CA ASP A 127 26.68 -15.96 4.05
C ASP A 127 26.44 -17.37 3.45
N ALA A 128 27.08 -17.67 2.31
CA ALA A 128 27.03 -18.95 1.61
C ALA A 128 27.33 -20.16 2.52
N GLY A 129 27.97 -19.95 3.67
CA GLY A 129 28.33 -20.95 4.67
C GLY A 129 27.40 -21.10 5.88
N THR A 130 26.16 -20.60 5.87
CA THR A 130 25.11 -20.82 6.91
C THR A 130 25.32 -20.18 8.30
N PHE A 131 26.36 -19.39 8.53
CA PHE A 131 26.57 -18.73 9.83
C PHE A 131 25.81 -17.39 9.94
N ASP A 132 25.02 -17.26 11.02
CA ASP A 132 24.41 -16.01 11.46
C ASP A 132 25.51 -15.00 11.84
N PHE A 133 25.65 -13.89 11.12
CA PHE A 133 26.54 -12.79 11.54
C PHE A 133 25.73 -11.75 12.33
N PRO A 134 26.12 -11.42 13.58
CA PRO A 134 25.43 -10.41 14.38
C PRO A 134 25.69 -8.98 13.88
N VAL A 135 26.70 -8.78 13.04
CA VAL A 135 27.11 -7.46 12.52
C VAL A 135 27.38 -7.56 11.03
N LEU A 136 26.57 -6.85 10.23
CA LEU A 136 26.89 -6.59 8.84
C LEU A 136 27.84 -5.39 8.79
N ILE A 137 29.15 -5.63 8.63
CA ILE A 137 30.11 -4.56 8.37
C ILE A 137 29.98 -4.20 6.88
N SER A 138 29.04 -3.30 6.58
CA SER A 138 28.98 -2.64 5.29
C SER A 138 30.06 -1.55 5.26
N THR A 139 31.19 -1.82 4.61
CA THR A 139 32.09 -0.75 4.19
C THR A 139 31.43 -0.02 3.02
N CYS A 140 30.71 1.04 3.34
CA CYS A 140 30.15 1.90 2.32
C CYS A 140 31.29 2.77 1.75
N SER A 141 31.78 2.43 0.55
CA SER A 141 32.60 3.39 -0.20
C SER A 141 31.74 4.59 -0.57
N GLU A 142 32.35 5.77 -0.73
CA GLU A 142 31.62 6.99 -1.16
C GLU A 142 30.78 6.74 -2.43
N SER A 143 31.29 5.91 -3.35
CA SER A 143 30.59 5.50 -4.58
C SER A 143 29.35 4.63 -4.37
N LEU A 144 29.32 3.80 -3.32
CA LEU A 144 28.17 2.95 -2.96
C LEU A 144 27.14 3.75 -2.16
N CYS A 145 27.60 4.58 -1.21
CA CYS A 145 26.74 5.40 -0.37
C CYS A 145 26.07 6.55 -1.13
N ALA A 146 26.68 7.05 -2.21
CA ALA A 146 26.05 8.02 -3.11
C ALA A 146 24.74 7.50 -3.73
N ARG A 147 24.58 6.17 -3.86
CA ARG A 147 23.33 5.55 -4.35
C ARG A 147 22.27 5.41 -3.27
N CYS A 148 22.65 5.48 -2.01
CA CYS A 148 21.77 5.43 -0.85
C CYS A 148 21.31 6.82 -0.41
N GLN A 149 21.62 7.87 -1.16
CA GLN A 149 21.05 9.17 -0.87
C GLN A 149 19.52 9.09 -0.95
N PRO A 150 18.80 9.69 0.02
CA PRO A 150 17.35 9.74 -0.03
C PRO A 150 16.97 10.33 -1.39
N ARG A 151 16.18 9.59 -2.17
CA ARG A 151 15.67 10.06 -3.46
C ARG A 151 15.09 11.45 -3.23
N LYS A 152 15.74 12.49 -3.76
CA LYS A 152 15.04 13.74 -4.03
C LYS A 152 13.84 13.36 -4.88
N GLN A 153 12.65 13.82 -4.50
CA GLN A 153 11.43 13.56 -5.25
C GLN A 153 11.74 13.77 -6.74
N PRO A 154 11.44 12.79 -7.62
CA PRO A 154 11.44 13.11 -9.03
C PRO A 154 10.43 14.23 -9.21
N ASP A 155 10.88 15.33 -9.82
CA ASP A 155 9.96 16.31 -10.36
C ASP A 155 8.93 15.56 -11.21
N VAL A 156 7.68 15.94 -11.01
CA VAL A 156 6.49 15.33 -11.59
C VAL A 156 6.63 15.35 -13.09
N ASP A 157 7.13 14.28 -13.71
CA ASP A 157 6.91 14.00 -15.13
C ASP A 157 7.19 12.53 -15.51
N ALA A 158 6.11 11.89 -16.00
CA ALA A 158 6.05 10.69 -16.84
C ALA A 158 6.64 9.35 -16.32
N ALA A 159 5.79 8.55 -15.64
CA ALA A 159 5.97 7.10 -15.59
C ALA A 159 5.19 6.43 -16.73
N LYS A 160 5.91 5.87 -17.71
CA LYS A 160 5.39 4.94 -18.72
C LYS A 160 5.09 3.58 -18.07
N GLU A 161 3.89 3.06 -18.32
CA GLU A 161 3.44 1.73 -17.92
C GLU A 161 4.27 0.62 -18.58
N SER A 162 4.71 -0.36 -17.79
CA SER A 162 5.22 -1.64 -18.29
C SER A 162 4.17 -2.73 -18.07
N SER A 163 3.63 -3.24 -19.16
CA SER A 163 2.61 -4.29 -19.23
C SER A 163 3.20 -5.68 -19.02
N SER A 164 2.76 -6.40 -17.98
CA SER A 164 2.66 -7.87 -18.02
C SER A 164 1.80 -8.41 -16.87
N SER A 165 0.95 -9.39 -17.17
CA SER A 165 0.00 -10.15 -16.33
C SER A 165 -1.40 -9.54 -16.11
N LEU A 166 -2.19 -9.48 -17.19
CA LEU A 166 -3.56 -8.92 -17.25
C LEU A 166 -4.69 -9.97 -17.36
N SER A 167 -4.38 -11.27 -17.32
CA SER A 167 -5.35 -12.33 -17.66
C SER A 167 -6.12 -12.92 -16.47
N GLU A 168 -5.55 -12.99 -15.26
CA GLU A 168 -6.20 -13.67 -14.12
C GLU A 168 -7.07 -12.76 -13.23
N TYR A 169 -7.05 -11.45 -13.41
CA TYR A 169 -7.79 -10.49 -12.56
C TYR A 169 -9.21 -10.15 -13.08
N ARG A 170 -9.58 -10.59 -14.29
CA ARG A 170 -10.73 -10.03 -15.02
C ARG A 170 -12.13 -10.41 -14.49
N GLN A 171 -12.29 -11.48 -13.72
CA GLN A 171 -13.63 -11.89 -13.28
C GLN A 171 -14.15 -11.09 -12.07
N SER A 172 -13.28 -10.65 -11.17
CA SER A 172 -13.67 -9.86 -9.99
C SER A 172 -13.90 -8.38 -10.33
N ASP A 173 -13.18 -7.84 -11.31
CA ASP A 173 -13.28 -6.45 -11.75
C ASP A 173 -14.61 -6.14 -12.44
N VAL A 174 -15.19 -7.10 -13.17
CA VAL A 174 -16.46 -6.91 -13.89
C VAL A 174 -17.64 -6.70 -12.94
N LEU A 175 -17.67 -7.38 -11.80
CA LEU A 175 -18.74 -7.22 -10.82
C LEU A 175 -18.64 -5.87 -10.08
N LEU A 176 -17.42 -5.43 -9.76
CA LEU A 176 -17.17 -4.18 -9.06
C LEU A 176 -17.44 -2.96 -9.94
N ILE A 177 -16.99 -2.99 -11.20
CA ILE A 177 -17.26 -1.93 -12.17
C ILE A 177 -18.77 -1.86 -12.49
N SER A 178 -19.47 -3.00 -12.56
CA SER A 178 -20.91 -3.02 -12.80
C SER A 178 -21.71 -2.38 -11.67
N LEU A 179 -21.34 -2.63 -10.41
CA LEU A 179 -22.01 -2.03 -9.25
C LEU A 179 -21.77 -0.51 -9.17
N ILE A 180 -20.58 -0.06 -9.57
CA ILE A 180 -20.23 1.37 -9.65
C ILE A 180 -20.94 2.05 -10.82
N ALA A 181 -21.06 1.39 -11.97
CA ALA A 181 -21.79 1.91 -13.12
C ALA A 181 -23.28 2.10 -12.81
N VAL A 182 -23.90 1.20 -12.05
CA VAL A 182 -25.29 1.32 -11.58
C VAL A 182 -25.48 2.45 -10.56
N LEU A 183 -24.43 2.85 -9.83
CA LEU A 183 -24.49 3.98 -8.90
C LEU A 183 -24.19 5.34 -9.56
N ILE A 184 -23.71 5.35 -10.80
CA ILE A 184 -23.34 6.56 -11.56
C ILE A 184 -24.32 6.84 -12.73
N LEU A 185 -25.03 5.82 -13.22
CA LEU A 185 -26.11 5.93 -14.19
C LEU A 185 -27.45 6.23 -13.52
#